data_AF-A0AAD5MP40-F1
#
_entry.id   AF-A0AAD5MP40-F1
#
_cell.length_a   1.000
_cell.length_b   1.000
_cell.length_c   1.000
_cell.angle_alpha   90.00
_cell.angle_beta   90.00
_cell.angle_gamma   90.00
#
_symmetry.space_group_name_H-M   'P 1'
#
loop_
_entity.id
_entity.type
_entity.pdbx_description
1 polymer ?
#
loop_
_entity_poly.entity_id
_entity_poly.type
_entity_poly.pdbx_seq_one_letter_code
_entity_poly.pdbx_strand_id
1 'polypeptide(L)'
;MTVCLENVDDHETHSAILESFPSTDADSNLRHGHVFLSLGWSCGNECQCHSLGSLESKCDMNGNCRCRAGVGGVKCDHCLPGFWGLHLIALGQQSCQPCGCSAFGSARADCEQSTGRCECSHGARGKRCDRCTTDFIMTASGCVPKEEYRTPDSCSSLGCHHGAKCVESVSGLPDCECPEHCDMNHLGIGSSYFFVVQKAE
;
A
#
# COMPACT_ATOMS: atom_id res chain seq x y z
N MET A 1 -13.89 -38.96 -6.41
CA MET A 1 -12.89 -38.98 -5.33
C MET A 1 -11.61 -39.47 -5.98
N THR A 2 -10.79 -38.54 -6.48
CA THR A 2 -9.62 -38.86 -7.30
C THR A 2 -8.38 -38.61 -6.46
N VAL A 3 -7.57 -39.66 -6.31
CA VAL A 3 -6.31 -39.64 -5.59
C VAL A 3 -5.25 -39.10 -6.55
N CYS A 4 -4.64 -37.96 -6.23
CA CYS A 4 -3.44 -37.50 -6.92
C CYS A 4 -2.25 -38.25 -6.32
N LEU A 5 -1.62 -39.11 -7.13
CA LEU A 5 -0.44 -39.86 -6.71
C LEU A 5 0.76 -38.91 -6.63
N GLU A 6 1.35 -38.84 -5.42
CA GLU A 6 2.63 -38.21 -5.13
C GLU A 6 3.72 -38.79 -6.06
N ASN A 7 4.50 -37.91 -6.69
CA ASN A 7 5.86 -38.23 -7.11
C ASN A 7 6.72 -37.05 -6.65
N VAL A 8 7.35 -37.22 -5.48
CA VAL A 8 8.73 -37.70 -5.33
C VAL A 8 9.68 -36.55 -5.61
N ASP A 9 10.15 -35.94 -4.52
CA ASP A 9 11.46 -35.31 -4.45
C ASP A 9 12.48 -36.22 -5.15
N ASP A 10 13.07 -35.76 -6.24
CA ASP A 10 14.28 -36.39 -6.75
C ASP A 10 15.34 -35.32 -7.00
N HIS A 11 16.06 -35.05 -5.92
CA HIS A 11 17.36 -34.47 -5.92
C HIS A 11 18.38 -35.57 -6.23
N GLU A 12 18.38 -36.20 -7.41
CA GLU A 12 19.55 -36.95 -7.87
C GLU A 12 19.70 -37.07 -9.40
N THR A 13 20.97 -37.12 -9.76
CA THR A 13 21.59 -37.08 -11.08
C THR A 13 21.13 -38.18 -12.03
N HIS A 14 20.70 -37.80 -13.25
CA HIS A 14 20.82 -38.68 -14.41
C HIS A 14 21.42 -37.90 -15.60
N SER A 15 22.70 -38.15 -15.85
CA SER A 15 23.38 -37.79 -17.09
C SER A 15 22.65 -38.39 -18.29
N ALA A 16 22.15 -37.54 -19.19
CA ALA A 16 21.84 -37.92 -20.57
C ALA A 16 22.23 -36.76 -21.49
N ILE A 17 23.47 -36.84 -21.96
CA ILE A 17 23.98 -36.50 -23.30
C ILE A 17 23.45 -35.20 -23.92
N LEU A 18 24.37 -34.22 -23.97
CA LEU A 18 24.36 -33.06 -24.85
C LEU A 18 24.00 -33.45 -26.29
N GLU A 19 22.95 -32.87 -26.85
CA GLU A 19 22.96 -32.44 -28.25
C GLU A 19 22.23 -31.08 -28.28
N SER A 20 23.04 -30.03 -28.25
CA SER A 20 22.64 -28.66 -28.57
C SER A 20 22.23 -28.57 -30.03
N PHE A 21 21.00 -28.13 -30.33
CA PHE A 21 20.72 -27.49 -31.61
C PHE A 21 20.03 -26.13 -31.40
N PRO A 22 20.51 -25.08 -32.11
CA PRO A 22 20.07 -23.71 -31.94
C PRO A 22 18.66 -23.49 -32.50
N SER A 23 17.92 -22.61 -31.83
CA SER A 23 16.70 -22.01 -32.32
C SER A 23 17.00 -21.10 -33.52
N THR A 24 16.60 -21.50 -34.72
CA THR A 24 16.37 -20.57 -35.84
C THR A 24 15.22 -21.09 -36.70
N ASP A 25 14.07 -20.48 -36.51
CA ASP A 25 13.08 -20.00 -37.48
C ASP A 25 12.57 -20.85 -38.66
N ALA A 26 11.27 -20.61 -38.88
CA ALA A 26 10.60 -20.44 -40.16
C ALA A 26 10.07 -21.67 -40.92
N ASP A 27 8.75 -21.82 -40.74
CA ASP A 27 7.75 -21.91 -41.82
C ASP A 27 7.43 -23.26 -42.48
N SER A 28 6.11 -23.43 -42.63
CA SER A 28 5.39 -24.23 -43.63
C SER A 28 5.37 -25.77 -43.55
N ASN A 29 4.21 -26.25 -43.08
CA ASN A 29 3.47 -27.44 -43.55
C ASN A 29 4.18 -28.81 -43.48
N LEU A 30 3.89 -29.57 -42.41
CA LEU A 30 3.73 -31.02 -42.53
C LEU A 30 2.50 -31.48 -41.73
N ARG A 31 1.49 -31.97 -42.45
CA ARG A 31 0.33 -32.68 -41.92
C ARG A 31 0.81 -33.91 -41.12
N HIS A 32 0.95 -33.77 -39.82
CA HIS A 32 0.95 -34.90 -38.91
C HIS A 32 -0.46 -35.04 -38.37
N GLY A 33 -1.13 -36.13 -38.73
CA GLY A 33 -2.39 -36.53 -38.14
C GLY A 33 -2.17 -36.82 -36.67
N HIS A 34 -2.33 -35.80 -35.83
CA HIS A 34 -2.44 -35.99 -34.40
C HIS A 34 -3.85 -36.50 -34.12
N VAL A 35 -3.93 -37.73 -33.62
CA VAL A 35 -5.13 -38.19 -32.93
C VAL A 35 -5.25 -37.30 -31.70
N PHE A 36 -6.21 -36.36 -31.71
CA PHE A 36 -6.62 -35.66 -30.51
C PHE A 36 -7.38 -36.65 -29.63
N LEU A 37 -6.64 -37.51 -28.92
CA LEU A 37 -7.15 -38.06 -27.69
C LEU A 37 -7.23 -36.89 -26.74
N SER A 38 -8.44 -36.50 -26.36
CA SER A 38 -8.73 -35.55 -25.31
C SER A 38 -8.21 -36.09 -23.98
N LEU A 39 -6.89 -36.16 -23.82
CA LEU A 39 -6.25 -36.19 -22.53
C LEU A 39 -6.45 -34.79 -21.99
N GLY A 40 -7.52 -34.63 -21.20
CA GLY A 40 -7.76 -33.44 -20.42
C GLY A 40 -6.58 -33.20 -19.49
N TRP A 41 -5.55 -32.54 -19.99
CA TRP A 41 -4.53 -31.92 -19.17
C TRP A 41 -5.07 -30.57 -18.73
N SER A 42 -5.75 -30.61 -17.60
CA SER A 42 -6.00 -29.46 -16.74
C SER A 42 -4.70 -28.67 -16.60
N CYS A 43 -4.77 -27.35 -16.81
CA CYS A 43 -3.68 -26.43 -16.53
C CYS A 43 -3.12 -26.70 -15.13
N GLY A 44 -1.86 -27.13 -15.06
CA GLY A 44 -1.05 -26.84 -13.89
C GLY A 44 -0.87 -25.32 -13.90
N ASN A 45 -1.68 -24.63 -13.10
CA ASN A 45 -1.53 -23.19 -12.92
C ASN A 45 -0.18 -22.99 -12.22
N GLU A 46 0.89 -22.74 -12.97
CA GLU A 46 2.16 -22.34 -12.36
C GLU A 46 1.86 -21.16 -11.43
N CYS A 47 2.20 -21.31 -10.15
CA CYS A 47 2.02 -20.27 -9.17
C CYS A 47 3.00 -19.14 -9.50
N GLN A 48 2.56 -18.17 -10.31
CA GLN A 48 3.33 -16.98 -10.70
C GLN A 48 3.42 -15.96 -9.55
N CYS A 49 3.78 -16.42 -8.36
CA CYS A 49 3.95 -15.59 -7.18
C CYS A 49 5.16 -14.66 -7.36
N HIS A 50 4.98 -13.37 -7.13
CA HIS A 50 6.05 -12.39 -7.29
C HIS A 50 7.15 -12.64 -6.25
N SER A 51 8.40 -12.79 -6.73
CA SER A 51 9.53 -13.23 -5.91
C SER A 51 9.87 -12.31 -4.75
N LEU A 52 9.70 -10.99 -4.93
CA LEU A 52 9.91 -10.02 -3.86
C LEU A 52 8.72 -9.91 -2.92
N GLY A 53 7.51 -10.10 -3.44
CA GLY A 53 6.28 -9.80 -2.70
C GLY A 53 5.72 -10.99 -1.94
N SER A 54 6.09 -12.19 -2.34
CA SER A 54 5.62 -13.45 -1.76
C SER A 54 6.61 -13.98 -0.72
N LEU A 55 6.10 -14.76 0.23
CA LEU A 55 6.90 -15.52 1.18
C LEU A 55 7.47 -16.79 0.54
N GLU A 56 6.73 -17.37 -0.39
CA GLU A 56 7.06 -18.59 -1.12
C GLU A 56 6.51 -18.53 -2.55
N SER A 57 7.04 -19.37 -3.43
CA SER A 57 6.55 -19.52 -4.81
C SER A 57 5.30 -20.39 -4.93
N LYS A 58 4.84 -20.98 -3.82
CA LYS A 58 3.63 -21.82 -3.76
C LYS A 58 2.38 -20.97 -3.56
N CYS A 59 1.27 -21.43 -4.14
CA CYS A 59 -0.04 -20.81 -4.01
C CYS A 59 -1.07 -21.82 -3.49
N ASP A 60 -2.17 -21.33 -2.94
CA ASP A 60 -3.28 -22.18 -2.47
C ASP A 60 -4.03 -22.86 -3.62
N MET A 61 -5.02 -23.69 -3.30
CA MET A 61 -5.87 -24.36 -4.30
C MET A 61 -6.61 -23.40 -5.24
N ASN A 62 -6.74 -22.13 -4.85
CA ASN A 62 -7.38 -21.07 -5.64
C ASN A 62 -6.37 -20.24 -6.45
N GLY A 63 -5.07 -20.53 -6.34
CA GLY A 63 -4.02 -19.79 -7.03
C GLY A 63 -3.52 -18.55 -6.30
N ASN A 64 -3.91 -18.32 -5.04
CA ASN A 64 -3.49 -17.17 -4.23
C ASN A 64 -2.13 -17.43 -3.57
N CYS A 65 -1.23 -16.49 -3.76
CA CYS A 65 0.09 -16.50 -3.16
C CYS A 65 0.06 -15.96 -1.73
N ARG A 66 0.98 -16.44 -0.88
CA ARG A 66 1.15 -15.92 0.48
C ARG A 66 2.05 -14.69 0.46
N CYS A 67 1.45 -13.51 0.59
CA CYS A 67 2.17 -12.24 0.50
C CYS A 67 2.89 -11.86 1.78
N ARG A 68 3.97 -11.09 1.63
CA ARG A 68 4.65 -10.39 2.74
C ARG A 68 3.74 -9.30 3.30
N ALA A 69 4.04 -8.85 4.52
CA ALA A 69 3.33 -7.72 5.13
C ALA A 69 3.37 -6.49 4.20
N GLY A 70 2.26 -5.76 4.10
CA GLY A 70 2.14 -4.57 3.25
C GLY A 70 2.12 -4.85 1.73
N VAL A 71 2.16 -6.11 1.29
CA VAL A 71 2.07 -6.53 -0.11
C VAL A 71 0.69 -7.16 -0.37
N GLY A 72 0.11 -6.93 -1.54
CA GLY A 72 -1.20 -7.41 -1.93
C GLY A 72 -1.26 -7.93 -3.37
N GLY A 73 -2.46 -8.39 -3.74
CA GLY A 73 -2.73 -9.04 -5.02
C GLY A 73 -2.66 -10.56 -4.94
N VAL A 74 -3.35 -11.24 -5.86
CA VAL A 74 -3.35 -12.72 -5.98
C VAL A 74 -1.94 -13.27 -6.15
N LYS A 75 -1.06 -12.48 -6.80
CA LYS A 75 0.34 -12.81 -7.07
C LYS A 75 1.34 -12.02 -6.25
N CYS A 76 0.90 -11.23 -5.26
CA CYS A 76 1.76 -10.39 -4.41
C CYS A 76 2.62 -9.39 -5.21
N ASP A 77 2.05 -8.81 -6.26
CA ASP A 77 2.74 -8.03 -7.29
C ASP A 77 2.70 -6.51 -7.06
N HIS A 78 2.04 -6.04 -6.00
CA HIS A 78 1.96 -4.62 -5.64
C HIS A 78 1.86 -4.43 -4.14
N CYS A 79 2.17 -3.23 -3.64
CA CYS A 79 1.92 -2.90 -2.23
C CYS A 79 0.44 -2.64 -1.99
N LEU A 80 -0.05 -2.95 -0.80
CA LEU A 80 -1.41 -2.60 -0.38
C LEU A 80 -1.62 -1.07 -0.40
N PRO A 81 -2.86 -0.58 -0.55
CA PRO A 81 -3.17 0.84 -0.42
C PRO A 81 -2.60 1.42 0.89
N GLY A 82 -1.97 2.59 0.80
CA GLY A 82 -1.26 3.20 1.93
C GLY A 82 0.18 2.71 2.12
N PHE A 83 0.67 1.79 1.28
CA PHE A 83 2.05 1.32 1.23
C PHE A 83 2.67 1.48 -0.17
N TRP A 84 4.00 1.51 -0.23
CA TRP A 84 4.76 1.65 -1.47
C TRP A 84 6.12 0.95 -1.39
N GLY A 85 6.78 0.81 -2.53
CA GLY A 85 8.18 0.41 -2.59
C GLY A 85 8.41 -1.10 -2.57
N LEU A 86 7.69 -1.88 -3.39
CA LEU A 86 7.94 -3.32 -3.53
C LEU A 86 9.41 -3.62 -3.90
N HIS A 87 10.01 -2.77 -4.73
CA HIS A 87 11.43 -2.85 -5.11
C HIS A 87 12.39 -2.61 -3.93
N LEU A 88 11.96 -1.93 -2.86
CA LEU A 88 12.78 -1.73 -1.67
C LEU A 88 13.01 -3.04 -0.91
N ILE A 89 12.14 -4.05 -1.09
CA ILE A 89 12.33 -5.38 -0.52
C ILE A 89 13.60 -6.03 -1.10
N ALA A 90 13.88 -5.82 -2.40
CA ALA A 90 15.13 -6.27 -3.02
C ALA A 90 16.37 -5.55 -2.45
N LEU A 91 16.19 -4.36 -1.86
CA LEU A 91 17.23 -3.57 -1.22
C LEU A 91 17.37 -3.85 0.29
N GLY A 92 16.70 -4.89 0.80
CA GLY A 92 16.81 -5.33 2.19
C GLY A 92 15.70 -4.83 3.11
N GLN A 93 14.66 -4.17 2.60
CA GLN A 93 13.46 -3.91 3.40
C GLN A 93 12.66 -5.20 3.64
N GLN A 94 12.02 -5.30 4.80
CA GLN A 94 11.24 -6.50 5.15
C GLN A 94 9.89 -6.54 4.43
N SER A 95 9.34 -5.37 4.12
CA SER A 95 8.02 -5.14 3.56
C SER A 95 7.97 -3.85 2.73
N CYS A 96 6.85 -3.63 2.03
CA CYS A 96 6.50 -2.30 1.56
C CYS A 96 6.47 -1.30 2.73
N GLN A 97 6.79 -0.04 2.43
CA GLN A 97 6.86 1.04 3.40
C GLN A 97 5.55 1.82 3.43
N PRO A 98 5.11 2.32 4.60
CA PRO A 98 3.92 3.15 4.67
C PRO A 98 4.13 4.48 3.92
N CYS A 99 3.06 4.98 3.29
CA CYS A 99 3.07 6.24 2.55
C CYS A 99 3.27 7.46 3.48
N GLY A 100 2.53 7.49 4.59
CA GLY A 100 2.55 8.61 5.53
C GLY A 100 2.00 9.92 4.93
N CYS A 101 1.00 9.84 4.05
CA CYS A 101 0.35 11.02 3.49
C CYS A 101 -0.39 11.80 4.58
N SER A 102 -0.25 13.12 4.57
CA SER A 102 -0.96 14.01 5.50
C SER A 102 -2.47 13.85 5.34
N ALA A 103 -3.17 13.57 6.44
CA ALA A 103 -4.63 13.44 6.44
C ALA A 103 -5.36 14.72 5.99
N PHE A 104 -4.71 15.87 6.18
CA PHE A 104 -5.29 17.18 5.85
C PHE A 104 -4.74 17.77 4.54
N GLY A 105 -3.48 17.46 4.21
CA GLY A 105 -2.81 18.02 3.03
C GLY A 105 -2.91 17.15 1.78
N SER A 106 -3.34 15.89 1.90
CA SER A 106 -3.39 14.95 0.77
C SER A 106 -4.81 14.74 0.28
N ALA A 107 -4.95 14.52 -1.03
CA ALA A 107 -6.24 14.20 -1.64
C ALA A 107 -6.71 12.78 -1.31
N ARG A 108 -5.77 11.90 -0.96
CA ARG A 108 -5.98 10.48 -0.66
C ARG A 108 -4.92 9.98 0.33
N ALA A 109 -5.19 8.84 0.97
CA ALA A 109 -4.30 8.23 1.96
C ALA A 109 -3.20 7.35 1.34
N ASP A 110 -3.42 6.85 0.11
CA ASP A 110 -2.45 6.11 -0.68
C ASP A 110 -1.48 7.03 -1.44
N CYS A 111 -0.40 6.43 -1.92
CA CYS A 111 0.66 7.13 -2.62
C CYS A 111 1.14 6.31 -3.82
N GLU A 112 1.94 6.95 -4.66
CA GLU A 112 2.53 6.31 -5.83
C GLU A 112 3.43 5.11 -5.43
N GLN A 113 3.13 3.93 -5.97
CA GLN A 113 3.71 2.63 -5.60
C GLN A 113 5.24 2.56 -5.71
N SER A 114 5.85 3.32 -6.62
CA SER A 114 7.30 3.31 -6.85
C SER A 114 8.03 4.41 -6.08
N THR A 115 7.45 5.60 -5.96
CA THR A 115 8.15 6.77 -5.38
C THR A 115 7.73 7.05 -3.94
N GLY A 116 6.56 6.59 -3.53
CA GLY A 116 5.93 6.94 -2.26
C GLY A 116 5.43 8.37 -2.19
N ARG A 117 5.21 9.03 -3.34
CA ARG A 117 4.75 10.42 -3.38
C ARG A 117 3.23 10.48 -3.26
N CYS A 118 2.76 11.30 -2.33
CA CYS A 118 1.34 11.55 -2.12
C CYS A 118 0.78 12.55 -3.14
N GLU A 119 -0.50 12.43 -3.43
CA GLU A 119 -1.24 13.41 -4.20
C GLU A 119 -1.68 14.54 -3.26
N CYS A 120 -1.13 15.75 -3.45
CA CYS A 120 -1.40 16.88 -2.56
C CYS A 120 -2.64 17.65 -2.99
N SER A 121 -3.45 18.02 -2.00
CA SER A 121 -4.58 18.93 -2.15
C SER A 121 -4.11 20.35 -2.46
N HIS A 122 -5.03 21.22 -2.87
CA HIS A 122 -4.71 22.61 -3.22
C HIS A 122 -3.97 23.32 -2.08
N GLY A 123 -2.90 24.04 -2.42
CA GLY A 123 -2.05 24.76 -1.46
C GLY A 123 -1.05 23.88 -0.67
N ALA A 124 -1.20 22.55 -0.68
CA ALA A 124 -0.29 21.61 -0.02
C ALA A 124 0.89 21.20 -0.91
N ARG A 125 2.02 20.84 -0.29
CA ARG A 125 3.28 20.47 -0.97
C ARG A 125 4.15 19.52 -0.14
N GLY A 126 5.16 18.97 -0.80
CA GLY A 126 6.10 18.01 -0.22
C GLY A 126 5.70 16.57 -0.53
N LYS A 127 6.63 15.61 -0.30
CA LYS A 127 6.40 14.19 -0.63
C LYS A 127 5.17 13.59 0.08
N ARG A 128 4.91 14.06 1.31
CA ARG A 128 3.83 13.62 2.19
C ARG A 128 2.70 14.64 2.35
N CYS A 129 2.74 15.73 1.57
CA CYS A 129 1.78 16.85 1.70
C CYS A 129 1.69 17.42 3.13
N ASP A 130 2.82 17.43 3.84
CA ASP A 130 2.92 17.85 5.24
C ASP A 130 3.15 19.36 5.42
N ARG A 131 3.19 20.11 4.32
CA ARG A 131 3.49 21.54 4.30
C ARG A 131 2.56 22.27 3.35
N CYS A 132 2.23 23.52 3.67
CA CYS A 132 1.55 24.41 2.74
C CYS A 132 2.53 25.36 2.03
N THR A 133 2.12 25.91 0.90
CA THR A 133 2.80 27.02 0.21
C THR A 133 2.85 28.27 1.09
N THR A 134 3.66 29.27 0.72
CA THR A 134 4.07 30.39 1.58
C THR A 134 2.89 31.18 2.17
N ASP A 135 1.76 31.25 1.46
CA ASP A 135 0.59 32.06 1.85
C ASP A 135 -0.53 31.24 2.50
N PHE A 136 -0.26 29.97 2.80
CA PHE A 136 -1.24 29.03 3.34
C PHE A 136 -0.79 28.46 4.69
N ILE A 137 -1.75 28.11 5.55
CA ILE A 137 -1.55 27.44 6.83
C ILE A 137 -2.24 26.08 6.80
N MET A 138 -1.58 25.05 7.33
CA MET A 138 -2.18 23.72 7.45
C MET A 138 -3.19 23.73 8.59
N THR A 139 -4.44 23.40 8.27
CA THR A 139 -5.54 23.23 9.22
C THR A 139 -6.12 21.84 9.06
N ALA A 140 -7.05 21.47 9.93
CA ALA A 140 -7.73 20.18 9.77
C ALA A 140 -8.64 20.11 8.52
N SER A 141 -8.96 21.25 7.89
CA SER A 141 -9.65 21.32 6.58
C SER A 141 -8.68 21.37 5.39
N GLY A 142 -7.39 21.21 5.65
CA GLY A 142 -6.31 21.34 4.67
C GLY A 142 -5.64 22.70 4.68
N CYS A 143 -4.99 23.05 3.57
CA CYS A 143 -4.28 24.32 3.43
C CYS A 143 -5.28 25.45 3.14
N VAL A 144 -5.40 26.40 4.06
CA VAL A 144 -6.23 27.61 3.91
C VAL A 144 -5.35 28.87 3.80
N PRO A 145 -5.76 29.91 3.06
CA PRO A 145 -5.04 31.16 2.98
C PRO A 145 -4.88 31.82 4.35
N LYS A 146 -3.74 32.47 4.59
CA LYS A 146 -3.45 33.15 5.86
C LYS A 146 -4.47 34.25 6.19
N GLU A 147 -4.99 34.92 5.18
CA GLU A 147 -5.95 36.02 5.33
C GLU A 147 -7.33 35.51 5.77
N GLU A 148 -7.66 34.27 5.43
CA GLU A 148 -8.91 33.62 5.78
C GLU A 148 -8.81 32.87 7.12
N TYR A 149 -7.60 32.53 7.54
CA TYR A 149 -7.34 31.87 8.81
C TYR A 149 -7.70 32.80 9.99
N ARG A 150 -8.91 32.63 10.53
CA ARG A 150 -9.31 33.21 11.81
C ARG A 150 -9.00 32.22 12.92
N THR A 151 -8.03 32.55 13.76
CA THR A 151 -7.81 31.81 15.02
C THR A 151 -9.08 31.87 15.84
N PRO A 152 -9.60 30.72 16.31
CA PRO A 152 -10.73 30.71 17.23
C PRO A 152 -10.38 31.54 18.46
N ASP A 153 -11.31 32.41 18.85
CA ASP A 153 -11.22 33.32 19.98
C ASP A 153 -11.81 32.72 21.26
N SER A 154 -12.65 31.69 21.14
CA SER A 154 -13.27 30.98 22.24
C SER A 154 -13.68 29.56 21.84
N CYS A 155 -14.04 28.73 22.82
CA CYS A 155 -14.59 27.39 22.58
C CYS A 155 -15.93 27.36 21.85
N SER A 156 -16.57 28.53 21.66
CA SER A 156 -17.78 28.64 20.86
C SER A 156 -17.49 28.58 19.34
N SER A 157 -16.27 28.96 18.94
CA SER A 157 -15.82 28.98 17.55
C SER A 157 -14.84 27.84 17.20
N LEU A 158 -14.45 27.03 18.20
CA LEU A 158 -13.55 25.88 18.08
C LEU A 158 -14.31 24.55 18.23
N GLY A 159 -14.34 23.75 17.17
CA GLY A 159 -14.78 22.36 17.14
C GLY A 159 -13.64 21.38 17.38
N CYS A 160 -13.80 20.51 18.37
CA CYS A 160 -12.85 19.43 18.66
C CYS A 160 -13.36 18.10 18.11
N HIS A 161 -12.46 17.26 17.60
CA HIS A 161 -12.79 15.96 17.01
C HIS A 161 -12.22 14.80 17.83
N HIS A 162 -12.66 13.56 17.53
CA HIS A 162 -12.19 12.33 18.18
C HIS A 162 -12.42 12.27 19.70
N GLY A 163 -13.47 12.95 20.19
CA GLY A 163 -13.84 12.97 21.61
C GLY A 163 -13.09 13.99 22.46
N ALA A 164 -12.26 14.84 21.85
CA ALA A 164 -11.62 15.94 22.55
C ALA A 164 -12.66 16.99 23.01
N LYS A 165 -12.42 17.60 24.18
CA LYS A 165 -13.24 18.66 24.77
C LYS A 165 -12.50 19.98 24.69
N CYS A 166 -13.19 21.04 24.27
CA CYS A 166 -12.61 22.37 24.27
C CYS A 166 -12.51 22.94 25.70
N VAL A 167 -11.38 23.56 26.01
CA VAL A 167 -11.10 24.30 27.25
C VAL A 167 -10.54 25.68 26.92
N GLU A 168 -10.90 26.69 27.70
CA GLU A 168 -10.32 28.02 27.58
C GLU A 168 -8.95 28.03 28.28
N SER A 169 -7.86 28.06 27.51
CA SER A 169 -6.52 28.03 28.08
C SER A 169 -6.13 29.38 28.69
N VAL A 170 -5.24 29.34 29.69
CA VAL A 170 -4.70 30.53 30.37
C VAL A 170 -3.90 31.44 29.42
N SER A 171 -3.46 30.91 28.28
CA SER A 171 -2.84 31.63 27.16
C SER A 171 -3.80 32.54 26.40
N GLY A 172 -5.10 32.50 26.70
CA GLY A 172 -6.13 33.31 26.04
C GLY A 172 -6.57 32.80 24.67
N LEU A 173 -6.24 31.54 24.34
CA LEU A 173 -6.72 30.84 23.14
C LEU A 173 -7.46 29.57 23.57
N PRO A 174 -8.60 29.23 22.96
CA PRO A 174 -9.29 27.98 23.24
C PRO A 174 -8.45 26.79 22.73
N ASP A 175 -8.45 25.70 23.49
CA ASP A 175 -7.65 24.50 23.20
C ASP A 175 -8.48 23.22 23.29
N CYS A 176 -8.14 22.21 22.49
CA CYS A 176 -8.83 20.91 22.48
C CYS A 176 -8.04 19.90 23.31
N GLU A 177 -8.52 19.60 24.52
CA GLU A 177 -7.94 18.60 25.39
C GLU A 177 -8.64 17.25 25.22
N CYS A 178 -7.84 16.19 25.05
CA CYS A 178 -8.36 14.84 25.07
C CYS A 178 -8.49 14.33 26.51
N PRO A 179 -9.69 13.92 26.97
CA PRO A 179 -9.80 13.14 28.21
C PRO A 179 -9.05 11.81 28.07
N GLU A 180 -8.87 11.06 29.18
CA GLU A 180 -8.04 9.84 29.24
C GLU A 180 -8.36 8.75 28.18
N HIS A 181 -9.48 8.84 27.46
CA HIS A 181 -9.80 8.01 26.30
C HIS A 181 -10.32 8.84 25.11
N CYS A 182 -9.45 9.10 24.13
CA CYS A 182 -9.83 9.55 22.78
C CYS A 182 -9.54 8.42 21.79
N ASP A 183 -10.48 8.14 20.87
CA ASP A 183 -10.30 7.11 19.84
C ASP A 183 -9.46 7.68 18.68
N MET A 184 -8.14 7.47 18.75
CA MET A 184 -7.14 7.99 17.80
C MET A 184 -6.83 7.04 16.65
N ASN A 185 -7.65 6.01 16.41
CA ASN A 185 -7.36 4.93 15.47
C ASN A 185 -7.27 5.36 13.99
N HIS A 186 -7.60 6.62 13.65
CA HIS A 186 -7.49 7.16 12.29
C HIS A 186 -6.31 8.11 12.04
N LEU A 187 -5.54 8.51 13.06
CA LEU A 187 -4.47 9.52 12.92
C LEU A 187 -3.07 8.97 12.68
N GLY A 188 -2.91 7.64 12.60
CA GLY A 188 -1.75 6.97 12.02
C GLY A 188 -0.41 7.69 12.21
N ILE A 189 0.03 7.92 13.45
CA ILE A 189 1.41 8.08 13.94
C ILE A 189 1.30 8.55 15.40
N GLY A 190 1.88 7.77 16.33
CA GLY A 190 2.02 8.19 17.72
C GLY A 190 2.92 9.41 17.82
N SER A 191 2.36 10.54 18.26
CA SER A 191 3.14 11.62 18.84
C SER A 191 2.25 12.43 19.78
N SER A 192 2.68 12.54 21.03
CA SER A 192 1.96 13.12 22.17
C SER A 192 1.70 14.63 22.09
N TYR A 193 1.77 15.25 20.91
CA TYR A 193 1.61 16.69 20.73
C TYR A 193 1.11 16.99 19.32
N PHE A 194 -0.18 16.83 19.05
CA PHE A 194 -0.81 17.45 17.89
C PHE A 194 -2.18 18.01 18.30
N PHE A 195 -2.24 19.33 18.40
CA PHE A 195 -3.45 20.11 18.62
C PHE A 195 -4.35 19.95 17.38
N VAL A 196 -5.49 19.27 17.53
CA VAL A 196 -6.52 19.21 16.49
C VAL A 196 -7.45 20.40 16.69
N VAL A 197 -7.11 21.53 16.07
CA VAL A 197 -7.97 22.72 16.04
C VAL A 197 -8.77 22.69 14.73
N GLN A 198 -10.09 22.56 14.78
CA GLN A 198 -10.97 22.74 13.62
C GLN A 198 -12.16 23.62 13.98
N LYS A 199 -12.64 24.43 13.03
CA LYS A 199 -13.63 25.49 13.26
C LYS A 199 -15.07 24.96 13.15
N ALA A 200 -15.99 25.49 13.96
CA ALA A 200 -17.44 25.28 13.83
C ALA A 200 -18.04 26.25 12.79
N GLU A 201 -18.94 25.74 11.93
CA GLU A 201 -19.84 26.57 11.10
C GLU A 201 -20.93 27.24 11.96
#